data_AF-A0A2D4LRY3-F1
#
_entry.id   AF-A0A2D4LRY3-F1
#
_cell.length_a   1.000
_cell.length_b   1.000
_cell.length_c   1.000
_cell.angle_alpha   90.00
_cell.angle_beta   90.00
_cell.angle_gamma   90.00
#
_symmetry.space_group_name_H-M   'P 1'
#
loop_
_entity.id
_entity.type
_entity.pdbx_description
1 polymer ?
#
loop_
_entity_poly.entity_id
_entity_poly.type
_entity_poly.pdbx_seq_one_letter_code
_entity_poly.pdbx_strand_id
1 'polypeptide(L)'
;EMDNHMSDRDDSCYDHAEAAFSDDEEDVNSKGKKREFRFHPIKESVVDITPFLEQLDESLKDKILLLQKGSDTEAQCEAMQEIVDQVLEEDFDQEQLSVLASCLQELFKAHFRGEVLPEEITEESLEESVGKPLYLIFRNLCQMQEDNSGFSVLLDLLSELYQKQPKIGY
;
A
#
# COMPACT_ATOMS: atom_id res chain seq x y z
N GLU A 1 42.58 1.82 -72.36
CA GLU A 1 41.47 2.75 -72.07
C GLU A 1 40.19 1.95 -71.99
N MET A 2 39.70 1.74 -70.76
CA MET A 2 38.39 1.18 -70.44
C MET A 2 37.91 1.85 -69.15
N ASP A 3 36.68 2.35 -69.24
CA ASP A 3 35.87 3.06 -68.27
C ASP A 3 35.27 2.10 -67.20
N ASN A 4 34.65 2.67 -66.17
CA ASN A 4 33.87 2.10 -65.05
C ASN A 4 34.57 1.74 -63.72
N HIS A 5 34.29 2.58 -62.72
CA HIS A 5 33.81 2.17 -61.39
C HIS A 5 32.68 3.16 -61.02
N MET A 6 31.39 2.79 -61.05
CA MET A 6 30.58 2.35 -59.88
C MET A 6 31.16 2.82 -58.53
N SER A 7 30.43 3.50 -57.63
CA SER A 7 29.02 3.30 -57.26
C SER A 7 28.59 4.36 -56.23
N ASP A 8 27.30 4.71 -56.29
CA ASP A 8 26.38 4.99 -55.19
C ASP A 8 26.55 6.19 -54.24
N ARG A 9 25.63 7.14 -54.46
CA ARG A 9 24.88 7.95 -53.49
C ARG A 9 24.91 7.42 -52.05
N ASP A 10 25.42 8.26 -51.15
CA ASP A 10 25.01 8.27 -49.75
C ASP A 10 24.31 9.60 -49.45
N ASP A 11 23.00 9.49 -49.21
CA ASP A 11 22.15 10.49 -48.56
C ASP A 11 22.66 10.69 -47.13
N SER A 12 23.26 11.85 -46.86
CA SER A 12 23.63 12.28 -45.51
C SER A 12 22.93 13.59 -45.20
N CYS A 13 21.72 13.47 -44.65
CA CYS A 13 20.95 14.56 -44.09
C CYS A 13 21.57 14.96 -42.74
N TYR A 14 22.61 15.80 -42.76
CA TYR A 14 23.06 16.54 -41.57
C TYR A 14 22.75 18.01 -41.78
N ASP A 15 21.60 18.45 -41.26
CA ASP A 15 21.33 19.87 -41.03
C ASP A 15 22.32 20.38 -39.98
N HIS A 16 23.35 21.11 -40.45
CA HIS A 16 24.16 21.99 -39.61
C HIS A 16 23.31 23.21 -39.21
N ALA A 17 22.35 22.99 -38.31
CA ALA A 17 21.74 24.09 -37.57
C ALA A 17 22.74 24.56 -36.51
N GLU A 18 23.61 25.50 -36.88
CA GLU A 18 24.39 26.25 -35.90
C GLU A 18 23.42 27.01 -34.99
N ALA A 19 23.34 26.58 -33.73
CA ALA A 19 22.63 27.32 -32.71
C ALA A 19 23.44 28.58 -32.36
N ALA A 20 23.15 29.68 -33.05
CA ALA A 20 23.59 31.00 -32.65
C ALA A 20 22.72 31.47 -31.46
N PHE A 21 23.34 31.66 -30.29
CA PHE A 21 22.70 32.34 -29.17
C PHE A 21 22.47 33.81 -29.56
N SER A 22 21.21 34.18 -29.75
CA SER A 22 20.81 35.59 -29.83
C SER A 22 20.82 36.16 -28.42
N ASP A 23 21.89 36.87 -28.08
CA ASP A 23 22.01 37.74 -26.92
C ASP A 23 21.11 38.97 -27.12
N ASP A 24 19.83 38.83 -26.74
CA ASP A 24 18.87 39.94 -26.68
C ASP A 24 18.48 40.13 -25.21
N GLU A 25 19.17 41.07 -24.57
CA GLU A 25 18.95 41.55 -23.21
C GLU A 25 17.63 42.35 -23.17
N GLU A 26 16.48 41.66 -23.07
CA GLU A 26 15.23 42.28 -22.65
C GLU A 26 15.09 42.25 -21.12
N ASP A 27 15.25 43.43 -20.53
CA ASP A 27 15.03 43.77 -19.13
C ASP A 27 13.55 43.58 -18.74
N VAL A 28 13.14 42.31 -18.52
CA VAL A 28 11.79 41.98 -18.04
C VAL A 28 11.70 42.20 -16.54
N ASN A 29 11.32 43.42 -16.16
CA ASN A 29 10.77 43.73 -14.84
C ASN A 29 9.46 42.95 -14.60
N SER A 30 9.60 41.68 -14.27
CA SER A 30 8.51 40.83 -13.78
C SER A 30 8.67 40.69 -12.28
N LYS A 31 7.87 41.44 -11.52
CA LYS A 31 7.53 41.18 -10.12
C LYS A 31 6.79 39.84 -9.99
N GLY A 32 7.46 38.74 -10.32
CA GLY A 32 6.99 37.39 -10.09
C GLY A 32 7.44 36.97 -8.70
N LYS A 33 6.53 37.05 -7.72
CA LYS A 33 6.73 36.38 -6.43
C LYS A 33 7.04 34.91 -6.73
N LYS A 34 8.30 34.50 -6.56
CA LYS A 34 8.69 33.09 -6.47
C LYS A 34 7.81 32.48 -5.40
N ARG A 35 6.78 31.75 -5.79
CA ARG A 35 5.99 30.94 -4.85
C ARG A 35 6.97 29.89 -4.35
N GLU A 36 7.47 30.08 -3.14
CA GLU A 36 8.17 29.04 -2.42
C GLU A 36 7.21 27.86 -2.31
N PHE A 37 7.43 26.83 -3.12
CA PHE A 37 6.86 25.51 -2.86
C PHE A 37 7.60 24.96 -1.64
N ARG A 38 7.18 25.39 -0.44
CA ARG A 38 7.50 24.65 0.77
C ARG A 38 6.80 23.30 0.64
N PHE A 39 7.59 22.27 0.39
CA PHE A 39 7.19 20.90 0.69
C PHE A 39 6.79 20.86 2.16
N HIS A 40 5.49 20.82 2.40
CA HIS A 40 4.99 20.41 3.69
C HIS A 40 5.00 18.89 3.62
N PRO A 41 5.70 18.20 4.53
CA PRO A 41 5.54 16.76 4.67
C PRO A 41 4.04 16.45 4.72
N ILE A 42 3.58 15.51 3.90
CA ILE A 42 2.22 15.00 4.03
C ILE A 42 2.16 14.43 5.44
N LYS A 43 1.43 15.11 6.32
CA LYS A 43 1.17 14.57 7.66
C LYS A 43 0.42 13.27 7.42
N GLU A 44 1.05 12.14 7.70
CA GLU A 44 0.34 10.88 7.88
C GLU A 44 -0.84 11.17 8.78
N SER A 45 -2.04 10.93 8.26
CA SER A 45 -3.25 11.02 9.06
C SER A 45 -3.16 9.88 10.05
N VAL A 46 -2.65 10.16 11.25
CA VAL A 46 -2.65 9.20 12.35
C VAL A 46 -4.10 8.83 12.58
N VAL A 47 -4.41 7.58 12.25
CA VAL A 47 -5.75 7.02 12.39
C VAL A 47 -6.06 6.93 13.89
N ASP A 48 -7.11 7.62 14.33
CA ASP A 48 -7.49 7.60 15.74
C ASP A 48 -8.27 6.32 16.07
N ILE A 49 -7.56 5.35 16.67
CA ILE A 49 -8.10 4.08 17.14
C ILE A 49 -8.23 4.00 18.67
N THR A 50 -7.91 5.08 19.39
CA THR A 50 -7.96 5.14 20.85
C THR A 50 -9.26 4.61 21.46
N PRO A 51 -10.48 4.92 20.95
CA PRO A 51 -11.70 4.41 21.57
C PRO A 51 -11.81 2.87 21.54
N PHE A 52 -11.22 2.22 20.55
CA PHE A 52 -11.24 0.76 20.42
C PHE A 52 -10.07 0.14 21.18
N LEU A 53 -8.89 0.77 21.15
CA LEU A 53 -7.73 0.31 21.91
C LEU A 53 -8.02 0.21 23.40
N GLU A 54 -8.74 1.17 24.00
CA GLU A 54 -9.01 1.13 25.45
C GLU A 54 -9.84 -0.09 25.88
N GLN A 55 -10.61 -0.69 24.97
CA GLN A 55 -11.49 -1.83 25.21
C GLN A 55 -10.81 -3.19 24.97
N LEU A 56 -9.66 -3.21 24.30
CA LEU A 56 -8.89 -4.43 24.10
C LEU A 56 -8.14 -4.84 25.35
N ASP A 57 -7.70 -6.09 25.39
CA ASP A 57 -6.71 -6.53 26.37
C ASP A 57 -5.33 -5.92 26.10
N GLU A 58 -4.57 -5.65 27.16
CA GLU A 58 -3.27 -4.95 27.06
C GLU A 58 -2.28 -5.65 26.10
N SER A 59 -2.28 -6.99 26.06
CA SER A 59 -1.43 -7.76 25.15
C SER A 59 -1.75 -7.50 23.67
N LEU A 60 -3.02 -7.30 23.32
CA LEU A 60 -3.44 -6.92 21.97
C LEU A 60 -3.16 -5.46 21.66
N LYS A 61 -3.37 -4.56 22.64
CA LYS A 61 -3.13 -3.12 22.45
C LYS A 61 -1.72 -2.86 21.96
N ASP A 62 -0.74 -3.49 22.58
CA ASP A 62 0.66 -3.33 22.20
C ASP A 62 0.90 -3.76 20.74
N LYS A 63 0.32 -4.88 20.32
CA LYS A 63 0.45 -5.38 18.94
C LYS A 63 -0.27 -4.50 17.92
N ILE A 64 -1.46 -3.99 18.24
CA ILE A 64 -2.16 -3.05 17.36
C ILE A 64 -1.39 -1.74 17.25
N LEU A 65 -0.78 -1.26 18.34
CA LEU A 65 0.09 -0.08 18.30
C LEU A 65 1.35 -0.33 17.49
N LEU A 66 1.93 -1.53 17.53
CA LEU A 66 3.03 -1.92 16.64
C LEU A 66 2.59 -1.91 15.17
N LEU A 67 1.44 -2.52 14.87
CA LEU A 67 0.85 -2.51 13.53
C LEU A 67 0.63 -1.09 13.01
N GLN A 68 0.12 -0.19 13.86
CA GLN A 68 -0.09 1.21 13.51
C GLN A 68 1.22 1.98 13.26
N LYS A 69 2.29 1.65 13.99
CA LYS A 69 3.60 2.31 13.91
C LYS A 69 4.50 1.73 12.82
N GLY A 70 4.13 0.60 12.22
CA GLY A 70 4.91 -0.05 11.17
C GLY A 70 5.19 0.91 10.01
N SER A 71 6.48 1.10 9.72
CA SER A 71 6.99 2.03 8.70
C SER A 71 6.71 1.57 7.27
N ASP A 72 6.54 0.27 7.09
CA ASP A 72 6.53 -0.43 5.82
C ASP A 72 5.68 -1.71 5.93
N THR A 73 5.32 -2.26 4.78
CA THR A 73 4.39 -3.40 4.70
C THR A 73 4.92 -4.64 5.41
N GLU A 74 6.24 -4.89 5.41
CA GLU A 74 6.83 -6.06 6.06
C GLU A 74 6.65 -5.99 7.58
N ALA A 75 7.02 -4.86 8.20
CA ALA A 75 6.80 -4.63 9.63
C ALA A 75 5.32 -4.70 10.02
N GLN A 76 4.41 -4.21 9.16
CA GLN A 76 2.97 -4.34 9.38
C GLN A 76 2.49 -5.79 9.27
N CYS A 77 3.04 -6.57 8.34
CA CYS A 77 2.74 -7.99 8.21
C CYS A 77 3.23 -8.80 9.42
N GLU A 78 4.42 -8.52 9.95
CA GLU A 78 4.93 -9.15 11.17
C GLU A 78 4.00 -8.88 12.36
N ALA A 79 3.67 -7.61 12.61
CA ALA A 79 2.76 -7.24 13.70
C ALA A 79 1.35 -7.85 13.51
N MET A 80 0.86 -7.91 12.28
CA MET A 80 -0.43 -8.52 11.98
C MET A 80 -0.40 -10.04 12.17
N GLN A 81 0.71 -10.72 11.85
CA GLN A 81 0.86 -12.14 12.13
C GLN A 81 0.85 -12.41 13.63
N GLU A 82 1.51 -11.59 14.46
CA GLU A 82 1.46 -11.74 15.92
C GLU A 82 0.05 -11.55 16.49
N ILE A 83 -0.79 -10.73 15.86
CA ILE A 83 -2.21 -10.58 16.22
C ILE A 83 -2.97 -11.85 15.85
N VAL A 84 -2.77 -12.38 14.64
CA VAL A 84 -3.41 -13.63 14.21
C VAL A 84 -3.02 -14.80 15.10
N ASP A 85 -1.73 -14.94 15.42
CA ASP A 85 -1.23 -15.99 16.31
C ASP A 85 -1.88 -15.90 17.69
N GLN A 86 -2.02 -14.69 18.24
CA GLN A 86 -2.70 -14.52 19.53
C GLN A 86 -4.18 -14.88 19.48
N VAL A 87 -4.88 -14.49 18.41
CA VAL A 87 -6.28 -14.88 18.19
C VAL A 87 -6.44 -16.40 18.12
N LEU A 88 -5.44 -17.11 17.60
CA LEU A 88 -5.44 -18.57 17.52
C LEU A 88 -5.06 -19.26 18.85
N GLU A 89 -4.24 -18.61 19.68
CA GLU A 89 -3.73 -19.17 20.94
C GLU A 89 -4.62 -18.87 22.16
N GLU A 90 -5.30 -17.72 22.18
CA GLU A 90 -6.11 -17.28 23.32
C GLU A 90 -7.62 -17.50 23.09
N ASP A 91 -8.38 -17.63 24.19
CA ASP A 91 -9.83 -17.77 24.15
C ASP A 91 -10.49 -16.39 24.02
N PHE A 92 -10.72 -15.94 22.79
CA PHE A 92 -11.42 -14.70 22.50
C PHE A 92 -12.93 -14.84 22.65
N ASP A 93 -13.55 -13.90 23.37
CA ASP A 93 -14.99 -13.74 23.32
C ASP A 93 -15.44 -12.87 22.14
N GLN A 94 -16.74 -12.87 21.86
CA GLN A 94 -17.29 -12.13 20.73
C GLN A 94 -17.10 -10.60 20.88
N GLU A 95 -17.05 -10.09 22.12
CA GLU A 95 -16.84 -8.67 22.38
C GLU A 95 -15.42 -8.26 21.98
N GLN A 96 -14.40 -8.98 22.44
CA GLN A 96 -13.01 -8.76 22.07
C GLN A 96 -12.80 -8.88 20.55
N LEU A 97 -13.37 -9.90 19.89
CA LEU A 97 -13.29 -10.02 18.42
C LEU A 97 -13.92 -8.83 17.70
N SER A 98 -15.07 -8.33 18.16
CA SER A 98 -15.71 -7.17 17.54
C SER A 98 -14.90 -5.88 17.74
N VAL A 99 -14.28 -5.70 18.90
CA VAL A 99 -13.40 -4.54 19.14
C VAL A 99 -12.15 -4.64 18.27
N LEU A 100 -11.51 -5.82 18.20
CA LEU A 100 -10.36 -6.07 17.33
C LEU A 100 -10.69 -5.80 15.86
N ALA A 101 -11.82 -6.31 15.38
CA ALA A 101 -12.30 -6.03 14.03
C ALA A 101 -12.51 -4.53 13.78
N SER A 102 -12.94 -3.77 14.79
CA SER A 102 -13.07 -2.31 14.69
C SER A 102 -11.71 -1.62 14.55
N CYS A 103 -10.72 -2.02 15.35
CA CYS A 103 -9.35 -1.52 15.22
C CYS A 103 -8.78 -1.78 13.82
N LEU A 104 -8.84 -3.04 13.36
CA LEU A 104 -8.30 -3.45 12.06
C LEU A 104 -9.02 -2.75 10.89
N GLN A 105 -10.35 -2.62 10.98
CA GLN A 105 -11.13 -1.90 9.98
C GLN A 105 -10.72 -0.44 9.87
N GLU A 106 -10.50 0.21 11.01
CA GLU A 106 -10.08 1.61 11.09
C GLU A 106 -8.65 1.80 10.55
N LEU A 107 -7.71 0.94 10.95
CA LEU A 107 -6.32 0.96 10.48
C LEU A 107 -6.22 0.73 8.96
N PHE A 108 -6.96 -0.22 8.42
CA PHE A 108 -6.91 -0.57 7.01
C PHE A 108 -7.93 0.20 6.14
N LYS A 109 -8.56 1.26 6.66
CA LYS A 109 -9.52 2.09 5.89
C LYS A 109 -9.02 2.50 4.51
N ALA A 110 -7.73 2.83 4.40
CA ALA A 110 -7.11 3.20 3.14
C ALA A 110 -7.06 2.03 2.15
N HIS A 111 -6.80 0.81 2.63
CA HIS A 111 -6.73 -0.40 1.80
C HIS A 111 -8.07 -0.70 1.13
N PHE A 112 -9.19 -0.40 1.80
CA PHE A 112 -10.53 -0.60 1.24
C PHE A 112 -11.00 0.50 0.27
N ARG A 113 -10.20 1.56 0.09
CA ARG A 113 -10.51 2.68 -0.82
C ARG A 113 -9.66 2.66 -2.08
N GLY A 114 -8.52 1.98 -2.06
CA GLY A 114 -7.61 1.87 -3.20
C GLY A 114 -8.11 0.92 -4.28
N GLU A 115 -7.41 0.95 -5.41
CA GLU A 115 -7.56 -0.06 -6.46
C GLU A 115 -7.00 -1.39 -5.96
N VAL A 116 -7.80 -2.45 -6.07
CA VAL A 116 -7.41 -3.81 -5.65
C VAL A 116 -6.53 -4.46 -6.72
N LEU A 117 -6.80 -4.16 -7.99
CA LEU A 117 -6.02 -4.63 -9.11
C LEU A 117 -4.90 -3.63 -9.43
N PRO A 118 -3.66 -4.11 -9.65
CA PRO A 118 -2.57 -3.27 -10.14
C PRO A 118 -2.84 -2.81 -11.59
N GLU A 119 -2.25 -1.68 -11.98
CA GLU A 119 -2.39 -1.13 -13.34
C GLU A 119 -1.88 -2.13 -14.41
N GLU A 120 -0.76 -2.77 -14.14
CA GLU A 120 -0.23 -3.88 -14.94
C GLU A 120 -0.42 -5.19 -14.18
N ILE A 121 -1.15 -6.13 -14.79
CA ILE A 121 -1.43 -7.44 -14.18
C ILE A 121 -0.27 -8.40 -14.52
N THR A 122 0.69 -8.49 -13.60
CA THR A 122 1.78 -9.47 -13.58
C THR A 122 1.69 -10.34 -12.32
N GLU A 123 2.34 -11.51 -12.32
CA GLU A 123 2.38 -12.39 -11.14
C GLU A 123 2.94 -11.65 -9.90
N GLU A 124 4.06 -10.94 -10.08
CA GLU A 124 4.70 -10.14 -9.02
C GLU A 124 3.78 -9.03 -8.47
N SER A 125 3.10 -8.27 -9.35
CA SER A 125 2.19 -7.20 -8.93
C SER A 125 0.94 -7.71 -8.20
N LEU A 126 0.48 -8.90 -8.56
CA LEU A 126 -0.63 -9.56 -7.89
C LEU A 126 -0.21 -10.08 -6.51
N GLU A 127 0.98 -10.68 -6.42
CA GLU A 127 1.58 -11.10 -5.15
C GLU A 127 1.75 -9.92 -4.19
N GLU A 128 2.21 -8.77 -4.67
CA GLU A 128 2.30 -7.54 -3.86
C GLU A 128 0.92 -7.08 -3.38
N SER A 129 -0.10 -7.18 -4.23
CA SER A 129 -1.47 -6.77 -3.90
C SER A 129 -2.09 -7.61 -2.80
N VAL A 130 -1.86 -8.93 -2.81
CA VAL A 130 -2.34 -9.88 -1.79
C VAL A 130 -1.38 -10.05 -0.61
N GLY A 131 -0.17 -9.50 -0.70
CA GLY A 131 0.85 -9.53 0.36
C GLY A 131 0.61 -8.53 1.51
N LYS A 132 -0.48 -7.76 1.46
CA LYS A 132 -0.82 -6.75 2.48
C LYS A 132 -1.26 -7.42 3.80
N PRO A 133 -1.01 -6.77 4.96
CA PRO A 133 -1.24 -7.37 6.28
C PRO A 133 -2.67 -7.90 6.48
N LEU A 134 -3.69 -7.18 5.99
CA LEU A 134 -5.09 -7.61 6.08
C LEU A 134 -5.33 -9.03 5.55
N TYR A 135 -4.61 -9.43 4.49
CA TYR A 135 -4.79 -10.72 3.84
C TYR A 135 -4.14 -11.89 4.59
N LEU A 136 -3.37 -11.62 5.65
CA LEU A 136 -2.81 -12.67 6.49
C LEU A 136 -3.88 -13.50 7.19
N ILE A 137 -5.04 -12.93 7.53
CA ILE A 137 -6.16 -13.69 8.09
C ILE A 137 -6.61 -14.77 7.10
N PHE A 138 -6.80 -14.39 5.83
CA PHE A 138 -7.16 -15.31 4.76
C PHE A 138 -6.06 -16.32 4.47
N ARG A 139 -4.79 -15.89 4.45
CA ARG A 139 -3.64 -16.79 4.25
C ARG A 139 -3.60 -17.89 5.31
N ASN A 140 -3.77 -17.53 6.58
CA ASN A 140 -3.80 -18.49 7.69
C ASN A 140 -5.00 -19.44 7.53
N LEU A 141 -6.20 -18.93 7.23
CA LEU A 141 -7.38 -19.77 6.96
C LEU A 141 -7.15 -20.78 5.84
N CYS A 142 -6.54 -20.37 4.72
CA CYS A 142 -6.24 -21.27 3.59
C CYS A 142 -5.22 -22.37 3.93
N GLN A 143 -4.42 -22.19 4.97
CA GLN A 143 -3.41 -23.16 5.41
C GLN A 143 -3.91 -24.08 6.53
N MET A 144 -5.02 -23.71 7.19
CA MET A 144 -5.60 -24.48 8.28
C MET A 144 -6.55 -25.57 7.77
N GLN A 145 -6.74 -26.61 8.60
CA GLN A 145 -7.77 -27.61 8.38
C GLN A 145 -9.10 -27.12 8.97
N GLU A 146 -10.21 -27.40 8.29
CA GLU A 146 -11.56 -26.90 8.66
C GLU A 146 -12.06 -27.40 10.04
N ASP A 147 -11.52 -28.51 10.54
CA ASP A 147 -11.87 -29.11 11.83
C ASP A 147 -11.08 -28.52 13.01
N ASN A 148 -10.15 -27.58 12.75
CA ASN A 148 -9.40 -26.88 13.79
C ASN A 148 -10.26 -25.80 14.46
N SER A 149 -10.27 -25.74 15.80
CA SER A 149 -11.00 -24.71 16.55
C SER A 149 -10.59 -23.28 16.18
N GLY A 150 -9.32 -23.07 15.88
CA GLY A 150 -8.80 -21.77 15.41
C GLY A 150 -9.33 -21.37 14.03
N PHE A 151 -9.72 -22.33 13.18
CA PHE A 151 -10.38 -22.03 11.91
C PHE A 151 -11.72 -21.32 12.14
N SER A 152 -12.52 -21.79 13.11
CA SER A 152 -13.78 -21.15 13.48
C SER A 152 -13.56 -19.73 14.01
N VAL A 153 -12.55 -19.54 14.87
CA VAL A 153 -12.29 -18.24 15.50
C VAL A 153 -11.85 -17.19 14.47
N LEU A 154 -11.03 -17.57 13.47
CA LEU A 154 -10.66 -16.66 12.39
C LEU A 154 -11.83 -16.33 11.47
N LEU A 155 -12.76 -17.27 11.26
CA LEU A 155 -14.01 -16.99 10.55
C LEU A 155 -14.91 -16.04 11.35
N ASP A 156 -14.97 -16.17 12.66
CA ASP A 156 -15.71 -15.24 13.52
C ASP A 156 -15.11 -13.84 13.46
N LEU A 157 -13.78 -13.71 13.48
CA LEU A 157 -13.09 -12.44 13.26
C LEU A 157 -13.41 -11.83 11.88
N LEU A 158 -13.36 -12.64 10.81
CA LEU A 158 -13.74 -12.19 9.46
C LEU A 158 -15.21 -11.78 9.38
N SER A 159 -16.10 -12.48 10.09
CA SER A 159 -17.53 -12.13 10.17
C SER A 159 -17.71 -10.76 10.82
N GLU A 160 -17.05 -10.51 11.95
CA GLU A 160 -17.06 -9.20 12.61
C GLU A 160 -16.46 -8.08 11.73
N LEU A 161 -15.37 -8.39 11.00
CA LEU A 161 -14.80 -7.47 10.01
C LEU A 161 -15.76 -7.16 8.87
N TYR A 162 -16.42 -8.18 8.33
CA TYR A 162 -17.38 -8.04 7.23
C TYR A 162 -18.60 -7.19 7.64
N GLN A 163 -19.09 -7.35 8.88
CA GLN A 163 -20.17 -6.52 9.41
C GLN A 163 -19.80 -5.03 9.45
N LYS A 164 -18.52 -4.70 9.69
CA LYS A 164 -18.01 -3.31 9.77
C LYS A 164 -17.53 -2.79 8.41
N GLN A 165 -17.01 -3.66 7.56
CA GLN A 165 -16.49 -3.37 6.23
C GLN A 165 -16.91 -4.46 5.23
N PRO A 166 -18.09 -4.33 4.59
CA PRO A 166 -18.59 -5.35 3.65
C PRO A 166 -17.71 -5.57 2.42
N LYS A 167 -16.84 -4.61 2.09
CA LYS A 167 -15.90 -4.74 0.95
C LYS A 167 -14.93 -5.90 1.10
N ILE A 168 -14.70 -6.40 2.31
CA ILE A 168 -13.78 -7.53 2.56
C ILE A 168 -14.33 -8.87 2.02
N GLY A 169 -15.64 -8.95 1.72
CA GLY A 169 -16.26 -10.17 1.20
C GLY A 169 -16.13 -10.38 -0.31
N TYR A 170 -15.46 -9.47 -1.02
CA TYR A 170 -15.18 -9.54 -2.46
C TYR A 170 -13.68 -9.67 -2.68
#